data_AF-C6HPQ2-F1
#
_entry.id   AF-C6HPQ2-F1
#
_cell.length_a   1.000
_cell.length_b   1.000
_cell.length_c   1.000
_cell.angle_alpha   90.00
_cell.angle_beta   90.00
_cell.angle_gamma   90.00
#
_symmetry.space_group_name_H-M   'P 1'
#
loop_
_entity.id
_entity.type
_entity.pdbx_description
1 polymer ?
#
loop_
_entity_poly.entity_id
_entity_poly.type
_entity_poly.pdbx_seq_one_letter_code
_entity_poly.pdbx_strand_id
1 'polypeptide(L)'
;MTSDNANNQITAVLTWEKSGQTPNRENPSSDPQRAEAAAAQILQMNPRVQVLVEAIDIRSKPPAFFASYDVTIATDLDYDTICWMNNACRVANRRFYAAGVHGFYGYIFSDLISHDFVIEREKSNVASAPIETPTRTVLDVKTKRENDKTIEMITKREVYCPLMLSNTSPLPQEFTKVRRKRLQVTPLLTCLRALWEFQREKDGSLPTKDDLETFIRLANDRHLELRLDISTLTAEFIRSFLDNLGSELSPVSAFLGGSLAQDVINVLGAREQPLQNLLLFDGERSVAPIYSLHPIFPEE
;
A
#
# COMPACT_ATOMS: atom_id res chain seq x y z
N MET A 1 -33.22 29.23 -4.09
CA MET A 1 -33.35 28.47 -5.36
C MET A 1 -31.99 28.54 -6.02
N THR A 2 -31.17 27.51 -6.10
CA THR A 2 -31.29 26.07 -5.89
C THR A 2 -29.99 25.63 -5.21
N SER A 3 -30.12 24.92 -4.09
CA SER A 3 -29.01 24.22 -3.45
C SER A 3 -28.57 23.08 -4.38
N ASP A 4 -27.34 23.17 -4.90
CA ASP A 4 -26.65 22.04 -5.50
C ASP A 4 -26.44 20.98 -4.42
N ASN A 5 -27.42 20.09 -4.30
CA ASN A 5 -27.22 18.77 -3.70
C ASN A 5 -26.34 18.00 -4.69
N ALA A 6 -25.02 18.26 -4.62
CA ALA A 6 -24.05 17.29 -5.10
C ALA A 6 -24.31 16.02 -4.30
N ASN A 7 -24.97 15.06 -4.94
CA ASN A 7 -25.17 13.72 -4.41
C ASN A 7 -23.79 13.17 -4.06
N ASN A 8 -23.41 13.21 -2.78
CA ASN A 8 -22.28 12.49 -2.23
C ASN A 8 -22.60 10.98 -2.25
N GLN A 9 -22.75 10.41 -3.44
CA GLN A 9 -22.85 8.98 -3.64
C GLN A 9 -21.43 8.41 -3.63
N ILE A 10 -21.12 7.68 -2.55
CA ILE A 10 -19.93 6.84 -2.52
C ILE A 10 -20.12 5.77 -3.58
N THR A 11 -19.27 5.81 -4.60
CA THR A 11 -19.27 4.83 -5.69
C THR A 11 -18.06 3.93 -5.51
N ALA A 12 -18.31 2.65 -5.27
CA ALA A 12 -17.29 1.62 -5.27
C ALA A 12 -17.36 0.84 -6.59
N VAL A 13 -16.23 0.76 -7.31
CA VAL A 13 -16.13 -0.03 -8.53
C VAL A 13 -15.22 -1.21 -8.27
N LEU A 14 -15.76 -2.40 -8.47
CA LEU A 14 -15.04 -3.65 -8.35
C LEU A 14 -14.62 -4.12 -9.74
N THR A 15 -13.31 -4.19 -9.96
CA THR A 15 -12.72 -4.77 -11.17
C THR A 15 -12.01 -6.06 -10.82
N TRP A 16 -12.13 -7.09 -11.66
CA TRP A 16 -11.47 -8.37 -11.47
C TRP A 16 -10.69 -8.79 -12.71
N GLU A 17 -9.41 -9.11 -12.53
CA GLU A 17 -8.57 -9.73 -13.56
C GLU A 17 -8.46 -11.24 -13.31
N LYS A 18 -8.61 -12.07 -14.36
CA LYS A 18 -8.30 -13.51 -14.24
C LYS A 18 -6.79 -13.65 -14.09
N SER A 19 -6.31 -14.02 -12.90
CA SER A 19 -4.91 -14.39 -12.70
C SER A 19 -4.52 -15.52 -13.66
N GLY A 20 -3.35 -15.39 -14.30
CA GLY A 20 -2.83 -16.25 -15.37
C GLY A 20 -2.45 -17.67 -14.96
N GLN A 21 -3.23 -18.35 -14.12
CA GLN A 21 -3.17 -19.80 -14.01
C GLN A 21 -4.22 -20.40 -14.94
N THR A 22 -3.79 -20.96 -16.07
CA THR A 22 -4.63 -21.88 -16.86
C THR A 22 -5.00 -23.07 -15.98
N PRO A 23 -6.27 -23.27 -15.59
CA PRO A 23 -6.69 -24.56 -15.09
C PRO A 23 -6.89 -25.42 -16.32
N ASN A 24 -6.19 -26.55 -16.39
CA ASN A 24 -6.52 -27.65 -17.27
C ASN A 24 -7.86 -28.26 -16.81
N ARG A 25 -8.96 -27.53 -17.01
CA ARG A 25 -10.34 -27.95 -16.75
C ARG A 25 -11.11 -27.84 -18.05
N GLU A 26 -11.29 -28.98 -18.70
CA GLU A 26 -12.29 -29.19 -19.73
C GLU A 26 -13.69 -29.06 -19.11
N ASN A 27 -14.13 -27.82 -18.87
CA ASN A 27 -15.53 -27.41 -18.71
C ASN A 27 -15.54 -25.88 -18.59
N PRO A 28 -16.18 -25.12 -19.50
CA PRO A 28 -16.40 -23.69 -19.29
C PRO A 28 -17.45 -23.53 -18.18
N SER A 29 -17.00 -23.50 -16.92
CA SER A 29 -17.89 -23.43 -15.77
C SER A 29 -18.62 -22.08 -15.74
N SER A 30 -19.92 -22.18 -15.51
CA SER A 30 -20.93 -21.14 -15.34
C SER A 30 -20.75 -20.32 -14.05
N ASP A 31 -19.52 -20.08 -13.62
CA ASP A 31 -19.25 -19.32 -12.40
C ASP A 31 -19.21 -17.82 -12.72
N PRO A 32 -19.99 -16.97 -12.02
CA PRO A 32 -19.97 -15.53 -12.24
C PRO A 32 -18.58 -14.96 -11.95
N GLN A 33 -18.20 -13.89 -12.65
CA GLN A 33 -16.93 -13.21 -12.41
C GLN A 33 -16.86 -12.78 -10.94
N ARG A 34 -15.69 -12.88 -10.29
CA ARG A 34 -15.56 -12.70 -8.82
C ARG A 34 -16.21 -11.39 -8.32
N ALA A 35 -16.07 -10.31 -9.09
CA ALA A 35 -16.68 -9.02 -8.79
C ALA A 35 -18.22 -9.05 -8.82
N GLU A 36 -18.82 -9.74 -9.80
CA GLU A 36 -20.28 -9.90 -9.90
C GLU A 36 -20.82 -10.74 -8.75
N ALA A 37 -20.11 -11.81 -8.38
CA ALA A 37 -20.49 -12.68 -7.28
C ALA A 37 -20.50 -11.95 -5.92
N ALA A 38 -19.57 -11.02 -5.70
CA ALA A 38 -19.43 -10.28 -4.45
C ALA A 38 -20.37 -9.08 -4.32
N ALA A 39 -20.74 -8.44 -5.44
CA ALA A 39 -21.42 -7.15 -5.45
C ALA A 39 -22.74 -7.13 -4.67
N ALA A 40 -23.55 -8.19 -4.79
CA ALA A 40 -24.84 -8.27 -4.10
C ALA A 40 -24.68 -8.27 -2.57
N GLN A 41 -23.68 -9.01 -2.05
CA GLN A 41 -23.41 -9.07 -0.60
C GLN A 41 -22.84 -7.75 -0.09
N ILE A 42 -21.96 -7.11 -0.87
CA ILE A 42 -21.38 -5.80 -0.51
C ILE A 42 -22.48 -4.73 -0.44
N LEU A 43 -23.39 -4.70 -1.41
CA LEU A 43 -24.51 -3.75 -1.42
C LEU A 43 -25.45 -3.94 -0.21
N GLN A 44 -25.66 -5.18 0.23
CA GLN A 44 -26.46 -5.48 1.43
C GLN A 44 -25.87 -4.88 2.72
N MET A 45 -24.54 -4.69 2.79
CA MET A 45 -23.90 -4.08 3.96
C MET A 45 -24.28 -2.60 4.13
N ASN A 46 -24.48 -1.87 3.04
CA ASN A 46 -24.93 -0.48 3.07
C ASN A 46 -25.65 -0.09 1.76
N PRO A 47 -27.00 -0.12 1.72
CA PRO A 47 -27.77 0.21 0.52
C PRO A 47 -27.64 1.66 0.03
N ARG A 48 -26.98 2.56 0.79
CA ARG A 48 -26.72 3.93 0.36
C ARG A 48 -25.49 4.07 -0.53
N VAL A 49 -24.65 3.03 -0.60
CA VAL A 49 -23.44 3.01 -1.44
C VAL A 49 -23.82 2.47 -2.81
N GLN A 50 -23.35 3.13 -3.86
CA GLN A 50 -23.48 2.59 -5.21
C GLN A 50 -22.34 1.61 -5.45
N VAL A 51 -22.68 0.35 -5.68
CA VAL A 51 -21.72 -0.71 -6.03
C VAL A 51 -21.84 -0.99 -7.52
N LEU A 52 -20.76 -0.71 -8.26
CA LEU A 52 -20.65 -0.96 -9.69
C LEU A 52 -19.64 -2.08 -9.93
N VAL A 53 -19.90 -2.91 -10.92
CA VAL A 53 -19.01 -4.01 -11.31
C VAL A 53 -18.53 -3.79 -12.72
N GLU A 54 -17.22 -3.89 -12.91
CA GLU A 54 -16.57 -3.75 -14.20
C GLU A 54 -15.81 -5.05 -14.52
N ALA A 55 -16.27 -5.73 -15.56
CA ALA A 55 -15.73 -7.02 -16.02
C ALA A 55 -14.47 -6.88 -16.92
N ILE A 56 -14.09 -5.65 -17.24
CA ILE A 56 -13.05 -5.34 -18.23
C ILE A 56 -11.67 -5.28 -17.56
N ASP A 57 -10.65 -5.80 -18.26
CA ASP A 57 -9.25 -5.71 -17.83
C ASP A 57 -8.85 -4.26 -17.55
N ILE A 58 -8.34 -4.01 -16.35
CA ILE A 58 -7.96 -2.68 -15.88
C ILE A 58 -6.90 -2.03 -16.77
N ARG A 59 -5.99 -2.82 -17.37
CA ARG A 59 -4.91 -2.33 -18.25
C ARG A 59 -5.43 -1.74 -19.56
N SER A 60 -6.64 -2.11 -19.95
CA SER A 60 -7.30 -1.53 -21.14
C SER A 60 -7.98 -0.20 -20.86
N LYS A 61 -8.14 0.19 -19.59
CA LYS A 61 -8.82 1.43 -19.21
C LYS A 61 -7.93 2.65 -19.47
N PRO A 62 -8.48 3.74 -20.05
CA PRO A 62 -7.72 4.96 -20.26
C PRO A 62 -7.41 5.65 -18.92
N PRO A 63 -6.37 6.50 -18.82
CA PRO A 63 -6.08 7.27 -17.61
C PRO A 63 -7.28 8.06 -17.06
N ALA A 64 -8.17 8.51 -17.94
CA ALA A 64 -9.41 9.21 -17.57
C ALA A 64 -10.37 8.38 -16.70
N PHE A 65 -10.29 7.04 -16.76
CA PHE A 65 -11.04 6.15 -15.89
C PHE A 65 -10.65 6.35 -14.42
N PHE A 66 -9.37 6.49 -14.13
CA PHE A 66 -8.92 6.72 -12.75
C PHE A 66 -9.37 8.08 -12.22
N ALA A 67 -9.49 9.07 -13.11
CA ALA A 67 -9.92 10.43 -12.75
C ALA A 67 -11.35 10.49 -12.18
N SER A 68 -12.21 9.49 -12.42
CA SER A 68 -13.56 9.46 -11.84
C SER A 68 -13.62 8.97 -10.38
N TYR A 69 -12.50 8.51 -9.81
CA TYR A 69 -12.45 7.99 -8.44
C TYR A 69 -11.51 8.81 -7.56
N ASP A 70 -11.91 9.11 -6.32
CA ASP A 70 -11.05 9.87 -5.39
C ASP A 70 -9.88 9.05 -4.86
N VAL A 71 -10.06 7.73 -4.77
CA VAL A 71 -9.09 6.73 -4.31
C VAL A 71 -9.23 5.49 -5.20
N THR A 72 -8.10 4.96 -5.66
CA THR A 72 -8.01 3.66 -6.33
C THR A 72 -7.21 2.69 -5.46
N ILE A 73 -7.70 1.46 -5.31
CA ILE A 73 -7.04 0.40 -4.53
C ILE A 73 -6.78 -0.78 -5.46
N ALA A 74 -5.52 -1.14 -5.68
CA ALA A 74 -5.11 -2.33 -6.40
C ALA A 74 -4.81 -3.47 -5.42
N THR A 75 -5.39 -4.64 -5.63
CA THR A 75 -5.15 -5.82 -4.77
C THR A 75 -4.72 -7.02 -5.58
N ASP A 76 -3.68 -7.71 -5.13
CA ASP A 76 -3.23 -9.00 -5.67
C ASP A 76 -2.96 -8.99 -7.20
N LEU A 77 -2.41 -7.89 -7.70
CA LEU A 77 -1.94 -7.72 -9.08
C LEU A 77 -0.42 -7.86 -9.17
N ASP A 78 0.10 -8.11 -10.37
CA ASP A 78 1.54 -8.11 -10.61
C ASP A 78 2.16 -6.71 -10.49
N TYR A 79 3.46 -6.67 -10.26
CA TYR A 79 4.18 -5.42 -10.02
C TYR A 79 4.01 -4.37 -11.13
N ASP A 80 4.08 -4.78 -12.40
CA ASP A 80 4.04 -3.84 -13.52
C ASP A 80 2.63 -3.25 -13.69
N THR A 81 1.60 -4.07 -13.50
CA THR A 81 0.20 -3.60 -13.46
C THR A 81 -0.02 -2.61 -12.32
N ILE A 82 0.48 -2.89 -11.11
CA ILE A 82 0.37 -1.97 -9.97
C ILE A 82 1.10 -0.65 -10.27
N CYS A 83 2.31 -0.70 -10.82
CA CYS A 83 3.09 0.49 -11.17
C CYS A 83 2.41 1.32 -12.25
N TRP A 84 1.84 0.67 -13.27
CA TRP A 84 1.05 1.33 -14.30
C TRP A 84 -0.17 2.03 -13.70
N MET A 85 -0.96 1.35 -12.86
CA MET A 85 -2.13 1.95 -12.20
C MET A 85 -1.74 3.14 -11.31
N ASN A 86 -0.65 3.00 -10.54
CA ASN A 86 -0.15 4.07 -9.69
C ASN A 86 0.22 5.31 -10.51
N ASN A 87 0.91 5.12 -11.64
CA ASN A 87 1.27 6.22 -12.54
C ASN A 87 0.03 6.84 -13.21
N ALA A 88 -0.94 6.02 -13.63
CA ALA A 88 -2.19 6.51 -14.19
C ALA A 88 -2.98 7.36 -13.19
N CYS A 89 -3.05 6.93 -11.93
CA CYS A 89 -3.65 7.70 -10.84
C CYS A 89 -2.92 9.03 -10.61
N ARG A 90 -1.59 9.04 -10.63
CA ARG A 90 -0.80 10.28 -10.55
C ARG A 90 -1.12 11.26 -11.66
N VAL A 91 -1.16 10.79 -12.91
CA VAL A 91 -1.52 11.63 -14.07
C VAL A 91 -2.93 12.20 -13.92
N ALA A 92 -3.84 11.43 -13.33
CA ALA A 92 -5.19 11.86 -13.01
C ALA A 92 -5.32 12.70 -11.71
N ASN A 93 -4.21 12.96 -11.01
CA ASN A 93 -4.17 13.60 -9.68
C ASN A 93 -5.09 12.90 -8.64
N ARG A 94 -5.07 11.57 -8.63
CA ARG A 94 -5.87 10.72 -7.73
C ARG A 94 -4.99 9.89 -6.81
N ARG A 95 -5.53 9.60 -5.62
CA ARG A 95 -4.86 8.83 -4.56
C ARG A 95 -4.86 7.36 -4.92
N PHE A 96 -3.78 6.67 -4.58
CA PHE A 96 -3.59 5.27 -4.92
C PHE A 96 -3.13 4.46 -3.72
N TYR A 97 -3.64 3.24 -3.62
CA TYR A 97 -3.15 2.21 -2.72
C TYR A 97 -2.91 0.93 -3.49
N ALA A 98 -1.94 0.15 -3.04
CA ALA A 98 -1.78 -1.24 -3.43
C ALA A 98 -1.70 -2.12 -2.18
N ALA A 99 -2.25 -3.32 -2.23
CA ALA A 99 -2.10 -4.31 -1.18
C ALA A 99 -1.99 -5.71 -1.77
N GLY A 100 -1.41 -6.62 -1.02
CA GLY A 100 -1.34 -8.02 -1.42
C GLY A 100 -1.09 -8.95 -0.24
N VAL A 101 -1.57 -10.18 -0.40
CA VAL A 101 -1.42 -11.25 0.60
C VAL A 101 -0.59 -12.41 0.03
N HIS A 102 0.38 -12.87 0.81
CA HIS A 102 1.20 -14.04 0.53
C HIS A 102 1.26 -14.89 1.80
N GLY A 103 0.22 -15.70 2.00
CA GLY A 103 0.06 -16.59 3.13
C GLY A 103 0.11 -15.85 4.47
N PHE A 104 1.13 -16.10 5.28
CA PHE A 104 1.37 -15.38 6.54
C PHE A 104 1.89 -13.94 6.36
N TYR A 105 2.25 -13.55 5.15
CA TYR A 105 2.83 -12.23 4.86
C TYR A 105 1.86 -11.36 4.05
N GLY A 106 2.09 -10.05 4.07
CA GLY A 106 1.44 -9.15 3.13
C GLY A 106 1.93 -7.72 3.25
N TYR A 107 1.37 -6.84 2.45
CA TYR A 107 1.78 -5.43 2.41
C TYR A 107 0.62 -4.49 2.11
N ILE A 108 0.79 -3.23 2.49
CA ILE A 108 0.00 -2.09 2.01
C ILE A 108 0.99 -1.01 1.57
N PHE A 109 0.85 -0.55 0.34
CA PHE A 109 1.52 0.62 -0.21
C PHE A 109 0.51 1.76 -0.38
N SER A 110 0.93 2.98 -0.04
CA SER A 110 0.13 4.20 -0.19
C SER A 110 0.88 5.23 -1.02
N ASP A 111 0.15 5.88 -1.92
CA ASP A 111 0.62 7.00 -2.70
C ASP A 111 -0.47 8.05 -2.87
N LEU A 112 -0.42 9.06 -2.01
CA LEU A 112 -1.39 10.14 -1.97
C LEU A 112 -0.93 11.38 -2.76
N ILE A 113 0.19 11.29 -3.48
CA ILE A 113 0.88 12.39 -4.18
C ILE A 113 1.35 13.47 -3.19
N SER A 114 0.41 14.28 -2.72
CA SER A 114 0.57 15.28 -1.67
C SER A 114 -0.74 15.31 -0.90
N HIS A 115 -0.70 15.06 0.41
CA HIS A 115 -1.88 15.03 1.25
C HIS A 115 -1.77 16.01 2.40
N ASP A 116 -2.73 16.93 2.48
CA ASP A 116 -2.87 17.86 3.58
C ASP A 116 -3.88 17.31 4.59
N PHE A 117 -3.52 17.36 5.87
CA PHE A 117 -4.35 16.87 6.97
C PHE A 117 -4.17 17.74 8.22
N VAL A 118 -5.17 17.74 9.09
CA VAL A 118 -5.20 18.54 10.31
C VAL A 118 -5.15 17.63 11.53
N ILE A 119 -4.16 17.84 12.40
CA ILE A 119 -4.10 17.18 13.72
C ILE A 119 -4.56 18.17 14.79
N GLU A 120 -5.52 17.75 15.60
CA GLU A 120 -5.90 18.46 16.83
C GLU A 120 -5.16 17.86 18.03
N ARG A 121 -4.46 18.68 18.80
CA ARG A 121 -3.80 18.24 20.04
C ARG A 121 -3.78 19.35 21.09
N GLU A 122 -3.63 18.97 22.35
CA GLU A 122 -3.35 19.94 23.40
C GLU A 122 -2.02 20.66 23.11
N LYS A 123 -1.99 21.97 23.33
CA LYS A 123 -0.84 22.82 23.03
C LYS A 123 0.42 22.29 23.71
N SER A 124 1.44 22.01 22.91
CA SER A 124 2.75 21.61 23.41
C SER A 124 3.51 22.83 23.93
N ASN A 125 4.39 22.62 24.91
CA ASN A 125 5.37 23.63 25.34
C ASN A 125 6.50 23.81 24.32
N VAL A 126 6.62 22.91 23.35
CA VAL A 126 7.62 22.94 22.27
C VAL A 126 6.94 23.41 20.99
N ALA A 127 7.49 24.44 20.36
CA ALA A 127 7.02 24.93 19.07
C ALA A 127 7.16 23.85 17.98
N SER A 128 6.17 23.75 17.11
CA SER A 128 6.21 22.81 15.98
C SER A 128 7.28 23.25 14.98
N ALA A 129 8.21 22.34 14.65
CA ALA A 129 9.18 22.59 13.60
C ALA A 129 8.47 22.70 12.24
N PRO A 130 8.92 23.59 11.33
CA PRO A 130 8.31 23.71 10.01
C PRO A 130 8.45 22.43 9.19
N ILE A 131 9.51 21.65 9.40
CA ILE A 131 9.74 20.34 8.78
C ILE A 131 9.84 19.30 9.91
N GLU A 132 8.96 18.31 9.90
CA GLU A 132 8.95 17.22 10.90
C GLU A 132 9.76 16.01 10.42
N THR A 133 9.63 15.67 9.14
CA THR A 133 10.38 14.61 8.46
C THR A 133 10.73 15.10 7.05
N PRO A 134 11.63 14.41 6.31
CA PRO A 134 11.91 14.76 4.91
C PRO A 134 10.68 14.78 3.99
N THR A 135 9.59 14.12 4.39
CA THR A 135 8.35 14.00 3.63
C THR A 135 7.19 14.81 4.24
N ARG A 136 7.39 15.39 5.43
CA ARG A 136 6.35 16.07 6.19
C ARG A 136 6.70 17.49 6.59
N THR A 137 5.80 18.41 6.26
CA THR A 137 5.93 19.85 6.54
C THR A 137 4.71 20.36 7.28
N VAL A 138 4.91 21.25 8.26
CA VAL A 138 3.84 22.00 8.93
C VAL A 138 3.53 23.23 8.09
N LEU A 139 2.27 23.35 7.65
CA LEU A 139 1.81 24.48 6.83
C LEU A 139 1.22 25.61 7.66
N ASP A 140 0.45 25.29 8.69
CA ASP A 140 -0.28 26.25 9.50
C ASP A 140 -0.52 25.73 10.92
N VAL A 141 -0.55 26.62 11.91
CA VAL A 141 -0.84 26.29 13.31
C VAL A 141 -1.84 27.31 13.84
N LYS A 142 -3.06 26.85 14.14
CA LYS A 142 -4.12 27.65 14.74
C LYS A 142 -4.37 27.20 16.16
N THR A 143 -4.70 28.13 17.05
CA THR A 143 -5.00 27.83 18.45
C THR A 143 -6.43 28.18 18.80
N LYS A 144 -7.14 27.28 19.48
CA LYS A 144 -8.48 27.50 20.02
C LYS A 144 -8.46 27.20 21.52
N ARG A 145 -9.15 28.01 22.33
CA ARG A 145 -9.34 27.74 23.76
C ARG A 145 -10.67 27.04 23.96
N GLU A 146 -10.64 25.87 24.60
CA GLU A 146 -11.82 25.04 24.85
C GLU A 146 -11.69 24.38 26.24
N ASN A 147 -12.68 24.58 27.12
CA ASN A 147 -12.74 23.99 28.47
C ASN A 147 -11.43 24.16 29.29
N ASP A 148 -10.94 25.39 29.39
CA ASP A 148 -9.67 25.77 30.04
C ASP A 148 -8.38 25.17 29.48
N LYS A 149 -8.46 24.41 28.38
CA LYS A 149 -7.31 23.94 27.62
C LYS A 149 -7.12 24.74 26.34
N THR A 150 -5.86 24.89 25.92
CA THR A 150 -5.54 25.46 24.60
C THR A 150 -5.28 24.31 23.64
N ILE A 151 -6.12 24.15 22.64
CA ILE A 151 -6.00 23.14 21.59
C ILE A 151 -5.32 23.78 20.38
N GLU A 152 -4.32 23.11 19.84
CA GLU A 152 -3.66 23.43 18.57
C GLU A 152 -4.24 22.59 17.44
N MET A 153 -4.67 23.25 16.37
CA MET A 153 -4.99 22.65 15.08
C MET A 153 -3.79 22.86 14.16
N ILE A 154 -3.08 21.79 13.84
CA ILE A 154 -1.86 21.84 13.04
C ILE A 154 -2.15 21.25 11.67
N THR A 155 -2.09 22.09 10.64
CA THR A 155 -2.19 21.65 9.25
C THR A 155 -0.83 21.18 8.79
N LYS A 156 -0.75 19.94 8.32
CA LYS A 156 0.48 19.30 7.84
C LYS A 156 0.29 18.82 6.41
N ARG A 157 1.39 18.75 5.66
CA ARG A 157 1.47 18.14 4.34
C ARG A 157 2.40 16.95 4.37
N GLU A 158 1.95 15.84 3.81
CA GLU A 158 2.75 14.64 3.57
C GLU A 158 2.94 14.46 2.04
N VAL A 159 4.16 14.19 1.59
CA VAL A 159 4.50 14.01 0.17
C VAL A 159 4.86 12.55 -0.12
N TYR A 160 4.40 12.04 -1.26
CA TYR A 160 4.55 10.64 -1.67
C TYR A 160 5.31 10.50 -2.99
N CYS A 161 5.97 9.35 -3.17
CA CYS A 161 6.63 8.96 -4.42
C CYS A 161 5.98 7.70 -5.03
N PRO A 162 6.11 7.48 -6.36
CA PRO A 162 5.53 6.31 -7.03
C PRO A 162 6.11 5.00 -6.50
N LEU A 163 5.35 3.91 -6.63
CA LEU A 163 5.78 2.58 -6.23
C LEU A 163 7.13 2.22 -6.87
N MET A 164 7.34 2.57 -8.14
CA MET A 164 8.62 2.34 -8.81
C MET A 164 9.80 3.01 -8.10
N LEU A 165 9.64 4.26 -7.65
CA LEU A 165 10.70 4.96 -6.92
C LEU A 165 10.81 4.46 -5.48
N SER A 166 9.69 4.22 -4.81
CA SER A 166 9.63 3.67 -3.44
C SER A 166 10.32 2.30 -3.35
N ASN A 167 10.11 1.43 -4.35
CA ASN A 167 10.72 0.11 -4.44
C ASN A 167 12.25 0.15 -4.56
N THR A 168 12.81 1.17 -5.20
CA THR A 168 14.28 1.35 -5.33
C THR A 168 14.86 2.30 -4.29
N SER A 169 14.04 2.81 -3.38
CA SER A 169 14.47 3.81 -2.39
C SER A 169 15.30 3.19 -1.26
N PRO A 170 16.23 3.94 -0.65
CA PRO A 170 16.95 3.49 0.54
C PRO A 170 16.01 3.41 1.75
N LEU A 171 16.44 2.66 2.77
CA LEU A 171 15.81 2.73 4.09
C LEU A 171 16.11 4.08 4.76
N PRO A 172 15.15 4.67 5.49
CA PRO A 172 15.41 5.84 6.31
C PRO A 172 16.58 5.66 7.27
N GLN A 173 17.31 6.73 7.56
CA GLN A 173 18.48 6.70 8.46
C GLN A 173 18.15 6.12 9.84
N GLU A 174 16.92 6.27 10.32
CA GLU A 174 16.50 5.72 11.61
C GLU A 174 16.59 4.19 11.68
N PHE A 175 16.48 3.50 10.54
CA PHE A 175 16.64 2.05 10.43
C PHE A 175 18.09 1.66 10.17
N THR A 176 18.85 2.48 9.43
CA THR A 176 20.20 2.12 8.98
C THR A 176 21.32 2.59 9.90
N LYS A 177 21.15 3.66 10.67
CA LYS A 177 22.22 4.26 11.51
C LYS A 177 22.67 3.35 12.65
N VAL A 178 21.74 2.66 13.29
CA VAL A 178 22.03 1.84 14.48
C VAL A 178 21.90 0.36 14.13
N ARG A 179 22.93 -0.45 14.43
CA ARG A 179 22.91 -1.90 14.16
C ARG A 179 21.68 -2.61 14.73
N ARG A 180 21.29 -2.26 15.96
CA ARG A 180 20.07 -2.80 16.60
C ARG A 180 18.80 -2.52 15.79
N LYS A 181 18.69 -1.35 15.17
CA LYS A 181 17.54 -0.99 14.32
C LYS A 181 17.59 -1.71 12.97
N ARG A 182 18.78 -1.89 12.39
CA ARG A 182 18.97 -2.71 11.19
C ARG A 182 18.49 -4.15 11.40
N LEU A 183 18.87 -4.76 12.54
CA LEU A 183 18.45 -6.11 12.92
C LEU A 183 16.93 -6.23 13.19
N GLN A 184 16.21 -5.12 13.36
CA GLN A 184 14.76 -5.10 13.53
C GLN A 184 14.02 -4.99 12.20
N VAL A 185 14.69 -4.63 11.11
CA VAL A 185 14.07 -4.60 9.78
C VAL A 185 13.75 -6.03 9.37
N THR A 186 12.50 -6.29 9.01
CA THR A 186 12.09 -7.64 8.60
C THR A 186 12.73 -8.01 7.25
N PRO A 187 13.25 -9.24 7.09
CA PRO A 187 13.69 -9.73 5.78
C PRO A 187 12.54 -9.82 4.77
N LEU A 188 11.28 -9.70 5.21
CA LEU A 188 10.12 -9.59 4.31
C LEU A 188 10.25 -8.44 3.31
N LEU A 189 10.82 -7.29 3.71
CA LEU A 189 11.07 -6.19 2.77
C LEU A 189 12.00 -6.63 1.63
N THR A 190 13.04 -7.39 1.97
CA THR A 190 13.98 -7.93 0.97
C THR A 190 13.28 -8.89 0.02
N CYS A 191 12.54 -9.85 0.55
CA CYS A 191 11.83 -10.85 -0.26
C CYS A 191 10.73 -10.22 -1.13
N LEU A 192 10.01 -9.21 -0.63
CA LEU A 192 8.99 -8.50 -1.42
C LEU A 192 9.63 -7.74 -2.59
N ARG A 193 10.75 -7.03 -2.37
CA ARG A 193 11.49 -6.36 -3.45
C ARG A 193 12.02 -7.36 -4.48
N ALA A 194 12.51 -8.51 -4.02
CA ALA A 194 12.99 -9.58 -4.88
C ALA A 194 11.85 -10.21 -5.71
N LEU A 195 10.67 -10.40 -5.10
CA LEU A 195 9.47 -10.85 -5.79
C LEU A 195 9.06 -9.89 -6.90
N TRP A 196 9.04 -8.59 -6.62
CA TRP A 196 8.69 -7.59 -7.63
C TRP A 196 9.72 -7.51 -8.77
N GLU A 197 11.01 -7.72 -8.49
CA GLU A 197 12.02 -7.86 -9.56
C GLU A 197 11.81 -9.14 -10.36
N PHE A 198 11.54 -10.26 -9.69
CA PHE A 198 11.25 -11.52 -10.36
C PHE A 198 10.04 -11.40 -11.30
N GLN A 199 8.96 -10.75 -10.83
CA GLN A 199 7.77 -10.50 -11.65
C GLN A 199 8.11 -9.66 -12.88
N ARG A 200 8.97 -8.64 -12.77
CA ARG A 200 9.45 -7.89 -13.94
C ARG A 200 10.23 -8.76 -14.92
N GLU A 201 11.12 -9.63 -14.43
CA GLU A 201 11.92 -10.52 -15.28
C GLU A 201 11.09 -11.65 -15.92
N LYS A 202 9.95 -12.01 -15.33
CA LYS A 202 9.14 -13.20 -15.69
C LYS A 202 7.69 -12.89 -16.03
N ASP A 203 7.42 -11.67 -16.51
CA ASP A 203 6.11 -11.25 -17.03
C ASP A 203 4.96 -11.49 -16.02
N GLY A 204 5.16 -11.00 -14.80
CA GLY A 204 4.18 -11.08 -13.70
C GLY A 204 4.11 -12.43 -12.98
N SER A 205 4.83 -13.45 -13.45
CA SER A 205 4.80 -14.80 -12.86
C SER A 205 5.35 -14.83 -11.44
N LEU A 206 4.77 -15.70 -10.59
CA LEU A 206 5.31 -15.98 -9.26
C LEU A 206 6.45 -17.01 -9.34
N PRO A 207 7.49 -16.90 -8.50
CA PRO A 207 8.55 -17.89 -8.42
C PRO A 207 8.02 -19.28 -8.08
N THR A 208 8.54 -20.30 -8.77
CA THR A 208 8.30 -21.71 -8.45
C THR A 208 9.48 -22.32 -7.70
N LYS A 209 9.38 -23.61 -7.36
CA LYS A 209 10.50 -24.34 -6.71
C LYS A 209 11.75 -24.39 -7.60
N ASP A 210 11.57 -24.40 -8.91
CA ASP A 210 12.68 -24.44 -9.88
C ASP A 210 13.38 -23.07 -9.99
N ASP A 211 12.73 -22.00 -9.54
CA ASP A 211 13.26 -20.64 -9.57
C ASP A 211 14.05 -20.26 -8.30
N LEU A 212 14.25 -21.21 -7.37
CA LEU A 212 14.84 -20.94 -6.05
C LEU A 212 16.21 -20.27 -6.14
N GLU A 213 17.09 -20.74 -7.03
CA GLU A 213 18.44 -20.16 -7.19
C GLU A 213 18.36 -18.71 -7.69
N THR A 214 17.52 -18.46 -8.70
CA THR A 214 17.27 -17.12 -9.24
C THR A 214 16.72 -16.20 -8.16
N PHE A 215 15.75 -16.67 -7.37
CA PHE A 215 15.13 -15.87 -6.31
C PHE A 215 16.13 -15.55 -5.18
N ILE A 216 16.97 -16.52 -4.77
CA ILE A 216 18.01 -16.29 -3.76
C ILE A 216 18.99 -15.21 -4.24
N ARG A 217 19.40 -15.23 -5.52
CA ARG A 217 20.25 -14.18 -6.09
C ARG A 217 19.59 -12.80 -5.98
N LEU A 218 18.35 -12.68 -6.45
CA LEU A 218 17.60 -11.42 -6.39
C LEU A 218 17.40 -10.92 -4.94
N ALA A 219 17.10 -11.83 -4.01
CA ALA A 219 16.96 -11.50 -2.60
C ALA A 219 18.27 -10.99 -2.00
N ASN A 220 19.42 -11.61 -2.30
CA ASN A 220 20.72 -11.12 -1.83
C ASN A 220 21.04 -9.74 -2.39
N ASP A 221 20.81 -9.50 -3.67
CA ASP A 221 21.06 -8.19 -4.31
C ASP A 221 20.24 -7.09 -3.62
N ARG A 222 18.94 -7.33 -3.42
CA ARG A 222 18.05 -6.39 -2.71
C ARG A 222 18.43 -6.20 -1.24
N HIS A 223 18.92 -7.25 -0.58
CA HIS A 223 19.36 -7.18 0.82
C HIS A 223 20.58 -6.27 0.99
N LEU A 224 21.53 -6.37 0.05
CA LEU A 224 22.74 -5.54 0.01
C LEU A 224 22.40 -4.09 -0.29
N GLU A 225 21.51 -3.81 -1.22
CA GLU A 225 21.03 -2.45 -1.53
C GLU A 225 20.39 -1.77 -0.32
N LEU A 226 19.62 -2.53 0.47
CA LEU A 226 19.02 -2.05 1.71
C LEU A 226 20.03 -1.87 2.86
N ARG A 227 21.29 -2.28 2.67
CA ARG A 227 22.37 -2.26 3.67
C ARG A 227 21.98 -3.00 4.97
N LEU A 228 21.26 -4.11 4.83
CA LEU A 228 20.83 -4.95 5.96
C LEU A 228 21.91 -5.96 6.35
N ASP A 229 21.81 -6.48 7.58
CA ASP A 229 22.76 -7.45 8.10
C ASP A 229 22.45 -8.82 7.50
N ILE A 230 23.42 -9.42 6.80
CA ILE A 230 23.27 -10.69 6.06
C ILE A 230 22.76 -11.84 6.94
N SER A 231 22.98 -11.77 8.25
CA SER A 231 22.46 -12.76 9.20
C SER A 231 20.94 -12.77 9.32
N THR A 232 20.25 -11.71 8.87
CA THR A 232 18.79 -11.60 8.95
C THR A 232 18.05 -12.28 7.80
N LEU A 233 18.70 -12.47 6.65
CA LEU A 233 18.14 -13.18 5.50
C LEU A 233 18.53 -14.66 5.54
N THR A 234 17.74 -15.47 6.24
CA THR A 234 18.00 -16.91 6.37
C THR A 234 17.38 -17.71 5.22
N ALA A 235 17.98 -18.86 4.90
CA ALA A 235 17.40 -19.79 3.91
C ALA A 235 16.01 -20.31 4.33
N GLU A 236 15.77 -20.45 5.63
CA GLU A 236 14.47 -20.82 6.19
C GLU A 236 13.42 -19.74 5.90
N PHE A 237 13.75 -18.46 6.11
CA PHE A 237 12.84 -17.36 5.82
C PHE A 237 12.52 -17.26 4.32
N ILE A 238 13.53 -17.38 3.45
CA ILE A 238 13.31 -17.37 1.99
C ILE A 238 12.36 -18.50 1.57
N ARG A 239 12.58 -19.72 2.08
CA ARG A 239 11.71 -20.87 1.78
C ARG A 239 10.29 -20.65 2.30
N SER A 240 10.13 -20.19 3.55
CA SER A 240 8.80 -19.88 4.11
C SER A 240 8.10 -18.83 3.25
N PHE A 241 8.78 -17.75 2.86
CA PHE A 241 8.22 -16.74 1.97
C PHE A 241 7.74 -17.33 0.64
N LEU A 242 8.57 -18.14 -0.03
CA LEU A 242 8.23 -18.78 -1.30
C LEU A 242 7.05 -19.75 -1.17
N ASP A 243 7.01 -20.56 -0.11
CA ASP A 243 5.92 -21.52 0.14
C ASP A 243 4.58 -20.82 0.42
N ASN A 244 4.61 -19.57 0.88
CA ASN A 244 3.43 -18.75 1.14
C ASN A 244 2.92 -17.95 -0.08
N LEU A 245 3.68 -17.87 -1.17
CA LEU A 245 3.30 -17.09 -2.34
C LEU A 245 2.00 -17.59 -2.98
N GLY A 246 1.13 -16.66 -3.35
CA GLY A 246 -0.18 -16.94 -3.94
C GLY A 246 -1.19 -17.60 -3.00
N SER A 247 -0.85 -17.79 -1.73
CA SER A 247 -1.79 -18.26 -0.70
C SER A 247 -2.49 -17.07 -0.03
N GLU A 248 -3.76 -17.24 0.30
CA GLU A 248 -4.55 -16.23 1.03
C GLU A 248 -5.02 -16.81 2.36
N LEU A 249 -4.66 -16.15 3.47
CA LEU A 249 -5.14 -16.51 4.80
C LEU A 249 -6.15 -15.48 5.29
N SER A 250 -7.38 -15.93 5.59
CA SER A 250 -8.47 -15.05 6.03
C SER A 250 -8.10 -14.11 7.19
N PRO A 251 -7.36 -14.54 8.24
CA PRO A 251 -6.92 -13.61 9.30
C PRO A 251 -5.98 -12.51 8.81
N VAL A 252 -5.11 -12.80 7.84
CA VAL A 252 -4.17 -11.84 7.25
C VAL A 252 -4.91 -10.84 6.37
N SER A 253 -5.81 -11.33 5.51
CA SER A 253 -6.67 -10.48 4.69
C SER A 253 -7.57 -9.58 5.55
N ALA A 254 -8.08 -10.07 6.67
CA ALA A 254 -8.88 -9.27 7.60
C ALA A 254 -8.06 -8.16 8.26
N PHE A 255 -6.83 -8.45 8.70
CA PHE A 255 -5.93 -7.45 9.29
C PHE A 255 -5.54 -6.37 8.27
N LEU A 256 -5.08 -6.75 7.08
CA LEU A 256 -4.65 -5.82 6.05
C LEU A 256 -5.83 -5.03 5.49
N GLY A 257 -6.94 -5.70 5.19
CA GLY A 257 -8.16 -5.05 4.71
C GLY A 257 -8.72 -4.04 5.70
N GLY A 258 -8.75 -4.38 7.00
CA GLY A 258 -9.16 -3.46 8.06
C GLY A 258 -8.22 -2.26 8.19
N SER A 259 -6.90 -2.49 8.18
CA SER A 259 -5.89 -1.43 8.28
C SER A 259 -5.94 -0.48 7.08
N LEU A 260 -6.05 -1.02 5.87
CA LEU A 260 -6.16 -0.26 4.63
C LEU A 260 -7.46 0.55 4.59
N ALA A 261 -8.61 -0.08 4.90
CA ALA A 261 -9.89 0.61 4.90
C ALA A 261 -9.91 1.79 5.89
N GLN A 262 -9.33 1.59 7.09
CA GLN A 262 -9.21 2.65 8.08
C GLN A 262 -8.33 3.80 7.59
N ASP A 263 -7.17 3.51 6.98
CA ASP A 263 -6.30 4.55 6.43
C ASP A 263 -7.00 5.35 5.31
N VAL A 264 -7.74 4.67 4.42
CA VAL A 264 -8.53 5.32 3.37
C VAL A 264 -9.58 6.27 3.96
N ILE A 265 -10.32 5.82 4.98
CA ILE A 265 -11.32 6.67 5.67
C ILE A 265 -10.63 7.89 6.29
N ASN A 266 -9.49 7.69 6.93
CA ASN A 266 -8.72 8.76 7.56
C ASN A 266 -8.22 9.80 6.56
N VAL A 267 -7.73 9.35 5.40
CA VAL A 267 -7.28 10.21 4.30
C VAL A 267 -8.44 10.99 3.69
N LEU A 268 -9.60 10.37 3.52
CA LEU A 268 -10.80 11.07 3.06
C LEU A 268 -11.31 12.07 4.10
N GLY A 269 -11.11 11.79 5.39
CA GLY A 269 -11.44 12.67 6.50
C GLY A 269 -10.46 13.82 6.74
N ALA A 270 -9.21 13.72 6.24
CA ALA A 270 -8.12 14.69 6.42
C ALA A 270 -7.85 15.08 7.89
N ARG A 271 -8.03 14.13 8.82
CA ARG A 271 -7.96 14.36 10.28
C ARG A 271 -6.88 13.55 11.01
N GLU A 272 -6.28 12.59 10.33
CA GLU A 272 -5.23 11.74 10.91
C GLU A 272 -4.02 11.68 10.00
N GLN A 273 -2.89 11.31 10.58
CA GLN A 273 -1.67 11.10 9.83
C GLN A 273 -1.83 9.81 9.00
N PRO A 274 -1.69 9.87 7.67
CA PRO A 274 -1.80 8.69 6.82
C PRO A 274 -0.59 7.75 6.91
N LEU A 275 -0.78 6.52 6.43
CA LEU A 275 0.29 5.56 6.15
C LEU A 275 1.34 6.17 5.22
N GLN A 276 2.63 6.07 5.57
CA GLN A 276 3.75 6.62 4.81
C GLN A 276 4.94 5.64 4.77
N ASN A 277 5.19 4.95 3.67
CA ASN A 277 4.25 4.62 2.59
C ASN A 277 4.09 3.12 2.41
N LEU A 278 4.92 2.29 3.04
CA LEU A 278 4.86 0.84 2.93
C LEU A 278 4.70 0.20 4.31
N LEU A 279 3.55 -0.39 4.57
CA LEU A 279 3.33 -1.30 5.68
C LEU A 279 3.63 -2.72 5.21
N LEU A 280 4.42 -3.45 5.99
CA LEU A 280 4.62 -4.89 5.81
C LEU A 280 4.03 -5.63 6.98
N PHE A 281 3.28 -6.69 6.72
CA PHE A 281 2.75 -7.58 7.74
C PHE A 281 3.50 -8.91 7.72
N ASP A 282 4.04 -9.29 8.86
CA ASP A 282 4.73 -10.54 9.10
C ASP A 282 3.95 -11.33 10.17
N GLY A 283 3.15 -12.29 9.72
CA GLY A 283 2.27 -13.08 10.56
C GLY A 283 3.01 -14.06 11.48
N GLU A 284 4.18 -14.54 11.07
CA GLU A 284 5.02 -15.42 11.91
C GLU A 284 5.51 -14.69 13.15
N ARG A 285 5.84 -13.40 13.01
CA ARG A 285 6.27 -12.54 14.12
C ARG A 285 5.14 -11.71 14.72
N SER A 286 3.97 -11.68 14.08
CA SER A 286 2.82 -10.83 14.42
C SER A 286 3.21 -9.35 14.53
N VAL A 287 3.96 -8.84 13.55
CA VAL A 287 4.38 -7.42 13.48
C VAL A 287 3.96 -6.78 12.16
N ALA A 288 3.71 -5.48 12.21
CA ALA A 288 3.30 -4.69 11.05
C ALA A 288 4.15 -3.40 10.89
N PRO A 289 5.48 -3.49 10.70
CA PRO A 289 6.31 -2.30 10.56
C PRO A 289 5.93 -1.45 9.33
N ILE A 290 6.07 -0.14 9.49
CA ILE A 290 5.89 0.84 8.42
C ILE A 290 7.27 1.40 8.05
N TYR A 291 7.56 1.42 6.74
CA TYR A 291 8.76 1.99 6.17
C TYR A 291 8.39 3.15 5.26
N SER A 292 8.92 4.34 5.56
CA SER A 292 8.81 5.52 4.69
C SER A 292 9.88 5.44 3.62
N LEU A 293 9.54 4.88 2.46
CA LEU A 293 10.48 4.63 1.36
C LEU A 293 10.36 5.74 0.31
N HIS A 294 11.41 6.56 0.24
CA HIS A 294 11.50 7.71 -0.67
C HIS A 294 12.89 7.82 -1.27
N PRO A 295 13.04 8.39 -2.48
CA PRO A 295 14.34 8.59 -3.14
C PRO A 295 15.13 9.74 -2.51
N ILE A 296 15.20 9.72 -1.18
CA ILE A 296 15.91 10.67 -0.33
C ILE A 296 17.11 9.90 0.22
N PHE A 297 18.26 10.18 -0.38
CA PHE A 297 19.49 9.49 -0.03
C PHE A 297 20.15 10.20 1.15
N PRO A 298 20.46 9.47 2.24
CA PRO A 298 21.24 10.05 3.31
C PRO A 298 22.62 10.49 2.79
N GLU A 299 23.11 11.63 3.30
CA GLU A 299 24.50 12.05 3.09
C GLU A 299 25.45 10.95 3.59
N GLU A 300 26.52 10.69 2.83
CA GLU A 300 27.49 9.61 3.05
C GLU A 300 28.27 9.74 4.37
#